data_AF-A0A8S3JEM0-F1
#
_entry.id   AF-A0A8S3JEM0-F1
#
_cell.length_a   1.000
_cell.length_b   1.000
_cell.length_c   1.000
_cell.angle_alpha   90.00
_cell.angle_beta   90.00
_cell.angle_gamma   90.00
#
_symmetry.space_group_name_H-M   'P 1'
#
loop_
_entity.id
_entity.type
_entity.pdbx_description
1 polymer ?
#
loop_
_entity_poly.entity_id
_entity_poly.type
_entity_poly.pdbx_seq_one_letter_code
_entity_poly.pdbx_strand_id
1 'polypeptide(L)'
;MKIGKKLLAKMPENYRNNNTTSTSAIDMLMKFGDVESAERIFRSIKAKGTNIYGALMNGYNLNGESWKCFTIFEEMKEKDIIPDEIVWNILIGACSKSGMLHHCQYIVNQIPLNIQNKIRIQTALIDMWGKCGSIENAKNVFNLVVDRDTITYTAMINAFALNGMGTQAVELYREMPNNLR
;
A
#
# COMPACT_ATOMS: atom_id res chain seq x y z
N MET A 1 16.12 11.04 -17.72
CA MET A 1 16.97 9.99 -17.12
C MET A 1 18.28 10.47 -16.45
N LYS A 2 19.01 11.50 -16.93
CA LYS A 2 20.31 11.92 -16.34
C LYS A 2 20.25 12.86 -15.11
N ILE A 3 19.08 13.37 -14.75
CA ILE A 3 18.94 14.46 -13.77
C ILE A 3 18.99 13.94 -12.32
N GLY A 4 18.29 12.84 -12.00
CA GLY A 4 18.29 12.26 -10.65
C GLY A 4 19.67 11.80 -10.17
N LYS A 5 20.42 11.04 -11.00
CA LYS A 5 21.81 10.64 -10.72
C LYS A 5 22.75 11.86 -10.56
N LYS A 6 22.59 12.91 -11.38
CA LYS A 6 23.41 14.13 -11.30
C LYS A 6 23.09 14.99 -10.08
N LEU A 7 21.83 15.02 -9.62
CA LEU A 7 21.42 15.71 -8.39
C LEU A 7 22.07 15.05 -7.17
N LEU A 8 22.04 13.71 -7.10
CA LEU A 8 22.62 12.96 -5.99
C LEU A 8 24.14 13.03 -5.91
N ALA A 9 24.83 13.02 -7.06
CA ALA A 9 26.29 13.13 -7.11
C ALA A 9 26.83 14.52 -6.71
N LYS A 10 25.96 15.54 -6.64
CA LYS A 10 26.32 16.93 -6.30
C LYS A 10 25.85 17.37 -4.92
N MET A 11 25.20 16.49 -4.15
CA MET A 11 24.66 16.86 -2.83
C MET A 11 25.73 16.74 -1.74
N PRO A 12 25.93 17.78 -0.89
CA PRO A 12 26.83 17.73 0.25
C PRO A 12 26.46 16.59 1.22
N GLU A 13 27.45 15.97 1.90
CA GLU A 13 27.23 14.84 2.83
C GLU A 13 26.18 15.13 3.91
N ASN A 14 26.08 16.39 4.33
CA ASN A 14 25.14 16.95 5.29
C ASN A 14 23.66 16.84 4.84
N TYR A 15 23.37 16.67 3.55
CA TYR A 15 22.00 16.41 3.05
C TYR A 15 21.58 14.94 3.13
N ARG A 16 22.52 13.99 3.24
CA ARG A 16 22.20 12.55 3.40
C ARG A 16 21.46 12.23 4.71
N ASN A 17 21.54 13.13 5.69
CA ASN A 17 20.91 12.99 6.99
C ASN A 17 19.53 13.65 7.11
N ASN A 18 19.04 14.37 6.07
CA ASN A 18 17.69 14.91 6.09
C ASN A 18 16.72 13.91 5.44
N ASN A 19 15.93 13.23 6.28
CA ASN A 19 15.00 12.18 5.87
C ASN A 19 14.06 12.62 4.74
N THR A 20 13.61 13.88 4.72
CA THR A 20 12.70 14.39 3.68
C THR A 20 13.36 14.43 2.30
N THR A 21 14.63 14.87 2.22
CA THR A 21 15.35 14.94 0.93
C THR A 21 15.64 13.54 0.39
N SER A 22 16.02 12.63 1.28
CA SER A 22 16.29 11.22 0.93
C SER A 22 15.02 10.48 0.49
N THR A 23 13.88 10.71 1.17
CA THR A 23 12.58 10.15 0.77
C THR A 23 12.19 10.58 -0.64
N SER A 24 12.28 11.88 -0.96
CA SER A 24 11.97 12.37 -2.31
C SER A 24 12.90 11.80 -3.37
N ALA A 25 14.19 11.64 -3.06
CA ALA A 25 15.14 11.02 -3.99
C ALA A 25 14.83 9.54 -4.26
N ILE A 26 14.52 8.76 -3.21
CA ILE A 26 14.10 7.36 -3.33
C ILE A 26 12.83 7.29 -4.20
N ASP A 27 11.78 8.05 -3.86
CA ASP A 27 10.52 8.06 -4.62
C ASP A 27 10.74 8.39 -6.10
N MET A 28 11.55 9.41 -6.39
CA MET A 28 11.89 9.78 -7.76
C MET A 28 12.61 8.63 -8.50
N LEU A 29 13.63 8.03 -7.90
CA LEU A 29 14.38 6.93 -8.53
C LEU A 29 13.50 5.71 -8.79
N MET A 30 12.66 5.34 -7.82
CA MET A 30 11.73 4.22 -7.97
C MET A 30 10.71 4.48 -9.09
N LYS A 31 10.18 5.71 -9.22
CA LYS A 31 9.28 6.08 -10.33
C LYS A 31 9.93 5.98 -11.71
N PHE A 32 11.26 6.11 -11.80
CA PHE A 32 12.01 5.95 -13.04
C PHE A 32 12.65 4.56 -13.21
N GLY A 33 12.35 3.61 -12.32
CA GLY A 33 12.86 2.25 -12.38
C GLY A 33 14.33 2.07 -12.01
N ASP A 34 14.99 3.10 -11.46
CA ASP A 34 16.37 3.01 -10.96
C ASP A 34 16.40 2.46 -9.53
N VAL A 35 15.90 1.23 -9.39
CA VAL A 35 15.71 0.53 -8.11
C VAL A 35 17.03 0.38 -7.35
N GLU A 36 18.10 0.00 -8.05
CA GLU A 36 19.44 -0.19 -7.45
C GLU A 36 19.95 1.09 -6.76
N SER A 37 19.82 2.24 -7.43
CA SER A 37 20.25 3.52 -6.84
C SER A 37 19.40 3.90 -5.63
N ALA A 38 18.09 3.63 -5.68
CA ALA A 38 17.18 3.91 -4.57
C ALA A 38 17.52 3.04 -3.35
N GLU A 39 17.76 1.73 -3.56
CA GLU A 39 18.19 0.80 -2.51
C GLU A 39 19.52 1.24 -1.91
N ARG A 40 20.51 1.65 -2.71
CA ARG A 40 21.78 2.16 -2.20
C ARG A 40 21.62 3.39 -1.31
N ILE A 41 20.78 4.35 -1.70
CA ILE A 41 20.47 5.53 -0.86
C ILE A 41 19.81 5.07 0.43
N PHE A 42 18.79 4.23 0.33
CA PHE A 42 18.10 3.68 1.49
C PHE A 42 19.11 3.04 2.46
N ARG A 43 20.00 2.16 1.99
CA ARG A 43 21.01 1.51 2.84
C ARG A 43 21.98 2.51 3.48
N SER A 44 22.31 3.62 2.82
CA SER A 44 23.22 4.65 3.34
C SER A 44 22.65 5.49 4.50
N ILE A 45 21.32 5.54 4.66
CA ILE A 45 20.69 6.35 5.72
C ILE A 45 20.80 5.63 7.06
N LYS A 46 21.45 6.24 8.05
CA LYS A 46 21.63 5.63 9.38
C LYS A 46 20.34 5.56 10.18
N ALA A 47 19.63 6.68 10.30
CA ALA A 47 18.38 6.80 11.06
C ALA A 47 17.20 6.94 10.10
N LYS A 48 16.48 5.84 9.87
CA LYS A 48 15.36 5.79 8.93
C LYS A 48 14.04 5.99 9.68
N GLY A 49 13.18 6.86 9.16
CA GLY A 49 11.79 6.99 9.59
C GLY A 49 10.83 6.20 8.70
N THR A 50 9.58 6.05 9.15
CA THR A 50 8.50 5.36 8.43
C THR A 50 8.32 5.86 6.98
N ASN A 51 8.54 7.15 6.74
CA ASN A 51 8.46 7.78 5.42
C ASN A 51 9.50 7.26 4.41
N ILE A 52 10.72 6.93 4.85
CA ILE A 52 11.77 6.38 3.98
C ILE A 52 11.43 4.94 3.58
N TYR A 53 10.94 4.15 4.53
CA TYR A 53 10.46 2.80 4.28
C TYR A 53 9.26 2.80 3.33
N GLY A 54 8.26 3.65 3.60
CA GLY A 54 7.09 3.82 2.74
C GLY A 54 7.45 4.19 1.30
N ALA A 55 8.40 5.10 1.09
CA ALA A 55 8.84 5.46 -0.28
C ALA A 55 9.47 4.27 -1.02
N LEU A 56 10.34 3.49 -0.35
CA LEU A 56 10.96 2.32 -0.96
C LEU A 56 9.92 1.24 -1.28
N MET A 57 9.05 0.91 -0.32
CA MET A 57 8.00 -0.10 -0.48
C MET A 57 7.00 0.29 -1.57
N ASN A 58 6.54 1.54 -1.61
CA ASN A 58 5.69 2.02 -2.68
C ASN A 58 6.39 1.89 -4.04
N GLY A 59 7.68 2.21 -4.08
CA GLY A 59 8.52 2.02 -5.25
C GLY A 59 8.54 0.57 -5.73
N TYR A 60 8.68 -0.42 -4.84
CA TYR A 60 8.66 -1.83 -5.23
C TYR A 60 7.32 -2.23 -5.85
N ASN A 61 6.21 -1.77 -5.27
CA ASN A 61 4.88 -1.98 -5.84
C ASN A 61 4.77 -1.39 -7.26
N LEU A 62 5.39 -0.23 -7.54
CA LEU A 62 5.38 0.40 -8.87
C LEU A 62 6.21 -0.38 -9.90
N ASN A 63 7.28 -1.04 -9.45
CA ASN A 63 8.21 -1.77 -10.32
C ASN A 63 7.89 -3.27 -10.44
N GLY A 64 6.72 -3.71 -9.94
CA GLY A 64 6.31 -5.12 -10.00
C GLY A 64 7.02 -6.04 -9.01
N GLU A 65 7.80 -5.47 -8.08
CA GLU A 65 8.56 -6.21 -7.06
C GLU A 65 7.84 -6.22 -5.71
N SER A 66 6.50 -6.28 -5.71
CA SER A 66 5.65 -6.16 -4.51
C SER A 66 6.04 -7.10 -3.36
N TRP A 67 6.65 -8.25 -3.65
CA TRP A 67 7.13 -9.19 -2.63
C TRP A 67 8.24 -8.59 -1.73
N LYS A 68 9.06 -7.67 -2.25
CA LYS A 68 10.09 -6.98 -1.46
C LYS A 68 9.51 -6.08 -0.38
N CYS A 69 8.25 -5.66 -0.50
CA CYS A 69 7.56 -4.91 0.55
C CYS A 69 7.54 -5.67 1.88
N PHE A 70 7.34 -7.00 1.84
CA PHE A 70 7.30 -7.82 3.05
C PHE A 70 8.68 -7.93 3.70
N THR A 71 9.74 -8.08 2.90
CA THR A 71 11.13 -8.07 3.42
C THR A 71 11.47 -6.76 4.11
N ILE A 72 11.10 -5.63 3.50
CA ILE A 72 11.32 -4.31 4.08
C ILE A 72 10.47 -4.08 5.33
N PHE A 73 9.25 -4.63 5.37
CA PHE A 73 8.38 -4.56 6.54
C PHE A 73 8.93 -5.36 7.73
N GLU A 74 9.48 -6.56 7.52
CA GLU A 74 10.17 -7.28 8.59
C GLU A 74 11.39 -6.49 9.10
N GLU A 75 12.17 -5.86 8.21
CA GLU A 75 13.27 -4.96 8.63
C GLU A 75 12.77 -3.77 9.46
N MET A 76 11.59 -3.21 9.17
CA MET A 76 10.99 -2.16 10.01
C MET A 76 10.68 -2.68 11.42
N LYS A 77 10.10 -3.88 11.51
CA LYS A 77 9.74 -4.51 12.78
C LYS A 77 10.96 -4.82 13.63
N GLU A 78 12.01 -5.38 13.04
CA GLU A 78 13.29 -5.66 13.73
C GLU A 78 13.96 -4.41 14.31
N LYS A 79 13.61 -3.23 13.78
CA LYS A 79 14.14 -1.93 14.23
C LYS A 79 13.16 -1.14 15.08
N ASP A 80 12.06 -1.77 15.51
CA ASP A 80 10.99 -1.15 16.30
C ASP A 80 10.38 0.12 15.64
N ILE A 81 10.38 0.16 14.30
CA ILE A 81 9.81 1.28 13.54
C ILE A 81 8.33 1.02 13.30
N ILE A 82 7.49 1.85 13.90
CA ILE A 82 6.03 1.73 13.81
C ILE A 82 5.53 2.14 12.42
N PRO A 83 4.84 1.26 11.68
CA PRO A 83 4.20 1.61 10.41
C PRO A 83 3.06 2.59 10.60
N ASP A 84 2.98 3.60 9.74
CA ASP A 84 1.83 4.51 9.68
C ASP A 84 0.75 4.00 8.72
N GLU A 85 -0.34 4.76 8.59
CA GLU A 85 -1.45 4.43 7.69
C GLU A 85 -1.01 4.32 6.21
N ILE A 86 0.02 5.07 5.81
CA ILE A 86 0.54 5.03 4.44
C ILE A 86 1.25 3.69 4.20
N VAL A 87 2.10 3.25 5.13
CA VAL A 87 2.80 1.95 5.03
C VAL A 87 1.80 0.79 5.01
N TRP A 88 0.74 0.83 5.84
CA TRP A 88 -0.29 -0.20 5.80
C TRP A 88 -1.03 -0.26 4.46
N ASN A 89 -1.40 0.89 3.88
CA ASN A 89 -2.00 0.93 2.55
C ASN A 89 -1.06 0.37 1.47
N ILE A 90 0.24 0.64 1.56
CA ILE A 90 1.24 0.10 0.63
C ILE A 90 1.33 -1.42 0.74
N LEU A 91 1.32 -1.98 1.96
CA LEU A 91 1.33 -3.42 2.20
C LEU A 91 0.06 -4.12 1.71
N ILE A 92 -1.10 -3.51 1.95
CA ILE A 92 -2.38 -3.98 1.41
C ILE A 92 -2.32 -3.98 -0.13
N GLY A 93 -1.84 -2.90 -0.75
CA GLY A 93 -1.68 -2.81 -2.20
C GLY A 93 -0.69 -3.83 -2.76
N ALA A 94 0.36 -4.18 -2.02
CA ALA A 94 1.29 -5.26 -2.38
C ALA A 94 0.57 -6.62 -2.41
N CYS A 95 -0.28 -6.90 -1.40
CA CYS A 95 -1.12 -8.08 -1.33
C CYS A 95 -2.07 -8.15 -2.54
N SER A 96 -2.82 -7.08 -2.81
CA SER A 96 -3.75 -6.97 -3.95
C SER A 96 -3.08 -7.28 -5.30
N LYS A 97 -1.83 -6.85 -5.49
CA LYS A 97 -1.06 -7.08 -6.73
C LYS A 97 -0.53 -8.50 -6.82
N SER A 98 -0.16 -9.10 -5.70
CA SER A 98 0.40 -10.46 -5.67
C SER A 98 -0.66 -11.55 -5.87
N GLY A 99 -1.92 -11.28 -5.53
CA GLY A 99 -2.98 -12.29 -5.55
C GLY A 99 -2.84 -13.39 -4.48
N MET A 100 -1.86 -13.28 -3.58
CA MET A 100 -1.53 -14.34 -2.61
C MET A 100 -2.31 -14.17 -1.30
N LEU A 101 -3.32 -15.02 -1.08
CA LEU A 101 -4.18 -14.98 0.13
C LEU A 101 -3.40 -15.10 1.44
N HIS A 102 -2.31 -15.86 1.48
CA HIS A 102 -1.53 -16.01 2.71
C HIS A 102 -0.89 -14.69 3.17
N HIS A 103 -0.39 -13.86 2.23
CA HIS A 103 0.13 -12.53 2.54
C HIS A 103 -0.97 -11.58 3.01
N CYS A 104 -2.17 -11.70 2.41
CA CYS A 104 -3.35 -10.92 2.78
C CYS A 104 -3.69 -11.15 4.26
N GLN A 105 -3.84 -12.42 4.65
CA GLN A 105 -4.17 -12.78 6.03
C GLN A 105 -3.06 -12.38 7.00
N TYR A 106 -1.80 -12.58 6.60
CA TYR A 106 -0.66 -12.17 7.41
C TYR A 106 -0.72 -10.68 7.72
N ILE A 107 -0.83 -9.81 6.70
CA ILE A 107 -0.85 -8.36 6.90
C ILE A 107 -2.06 -7.93 7.72
N VAL A 108 -3.27 -8.41 7.41
CA VAL A 108 -4.48 -8.04 8.16
C VAL A 108 -4.33 -8.32 9.66
N ASN A 109 -3.74 -9.45 10.03
CA ASN A 109 -3.50 -9.80 11.42
C ASN A 109 -2.45 -8.91 12.13
N GLN A 110 -1.66 -8.15 11.38
CA GLN A 110 -0.65 -7.23 11.92
C GLN A 110 -1.17 -5.78 12.04
N ILE A 111 -2.25 -5.41 11.33
CA ILE A 111 -2.76 -4.03 11.35
C ILE A 111 -3.37 -3.73 12.73
N PRO A 112 -2.98 -2.64 13.43
CA PRO A 112 -3.63 -2.23 14.66
C PRO A 112 -5.12 -1.93 14.47
N LEU A 113 -5.97 -2.29 15.45
CA LEU A 113 -7.43 -2.09 15.36
C LEU A 113 -7.85 -0.64 15.06
N ASN A 114 -7.16 0.35 15.65
CA ASN A 114 -7.42 1.77 15.40
C ASN A 114 -7.10 2.20 13.96
N ILE A 115 -6.22 1.48 13.27
CA ILE A 115 -5.93 1.68 11.85
C ILE A 115 -6.92 0.88 10.99
N GLN A 116 -7.23 -0.37 11.37
CA GLN A 116 -8.22 -1.20 10.67
C GLN A 116 -9.60 -0.53 10.59
N ASN A 117 -10.00 0.25 11.61
CA ASN A 117 -11.29 0.94 11.65
C ASN A 117 -11.35 2.22 10.80
N LYS A 118 -10.26 2.62 10.14
CA LYS A 118 -10.28 3.78 9.24
C LYS A 118 -10.88 3.38 7.90
N ILE A 119 -11.85 4.17 7.41
CA ILE A 119 -12.54 3.89 6.14
C ILE A 119 -11.57 3.63 4.99
N ARG A 120 -10.50 4.42 4.85
CA ARG A 120 -9.49 4.23 3.80
C ARG A 120 -8.84 2.85 3.83
N ILE A 121 -8.53 2.34 5.03
CA ILE A 121 -7.97 1.00 5.22
C ILE A 121 -9.03 -0.05 4.93
N GLN A 122 -10.26 0.10 5.44
CA GLN A 122 -11.35 -0.84 5.16
C GLN A 122 -11.65 -0.96 3.67
N THR A 123 -11.73 0.16 2.94
CA THR A 123 -11.91 0.18 1.49
C THR A 123 -10.76 -0.52 0.75
N ALA A 124 -9.51 -0.29 1.17
CA ALA A 124 -8.35 -0.99 0.61
C ALA A 124 -8.39 -2.51 0.90
N LEU A 125 -8.84 -2.91 2.09
CA LEU A 125 -9.01 -4.32 2.46
C LEU A 125 -10.09 -5.00 1.61
N ILE A 126 -11.21 -4.33 1.33
CA ILE A 126 -12.28 -4.85 0.46
C ILE A 126 -11.74 -5.12 -0.95
N ASP A 127 -11.04 -4.14 -1.53
CA ASP A 127 -10.42 -4.28 -2.86
C ASP A 127 -9.40 -5.43 -2.89
N MET A 128 -8.56 -5.52 -1.86
CA MET A 128 -7.55 -6.57 -1.72
C MET A 128 -8.15 -7.97 -1.62
N TRP A 129 -9.13 -8.17 -0.74
CA TRP A 129 -9.81 -9.45 -0.61
C TRP A 129 -10.55 -9.86 -1.89
N GLY A 130 -11.18 -8.90 -2.58
CA GLY A 130 -11.81 -9.13 -3.88
C GLY A 130 -10.81 -9.61 -4.94
N LYS A 131 -9.69 -8.91 -5.09
CA LYS A 131 -8.62 -9.26 -6.05
C LYS A 131 -7.93 -10.59 -5.74
N CYS A 132 -7.85 -10.96 -4.47
CA CYS A 132 -7.28 -12.23 -4.04
C CYS A 132 -8.29 -13.39 -4.02
N GLY A 133 -9.52 -13.17 -4.51
CA GLY A 133 -10.52 -14.22 -4.67
C GLY A 133 -11.31 -14.57 -3.40
N SER A 134 -11.11 -13.83 -2.30
CA SER A 134 -11.76 -14.09 -1.01
C SER A 134 -12.93 -13.14 -0.80
N ILE A 135 -13.99 -13.30 -1.59
CA ILE A 135 -15.17 -12.44 -1.55
C ILE A 135 -15.84 -12.39 -0.16
N GLU A 136 -15.76 -13.47 0.62
CA GLU A 136 -16.37 -13.52 1.95
C GLU A 136 -15.69 -12.54 2.92
N ASN A 137 -14.36 -12.49 2.93
CA ASN A 137 -13.64 -11.49 3.71
C ASN A 137 -13.91 -10.06 3.23
N ALA A 138 -14.07 -9.85 1.91
CA ALA A 138 -14.45 -8.54 1.38
C ALA A 138 -15.83 -8.11 1.90
N LYS A 139 -16.83 -9.01 1.90
CA LYS A 139 -18.16 -8.78 2.49
C LYS A 139 -18.09 -8.47 3.98
N ASN A 140 -17.31 -9.25 4.74
CA ASN A 140 -17.16 -9.05 6.17
C ASN A 140 -16.62 -7.65 6.49
N VAL A 141 -15.57 -7.21 5.80
CA VAL A 141 -15.05 -5.84 5.96
C VAL A 141 -16.09 -4.82 5.51
N PHE A 142 -16.73 -5.00 4.35
CA PHE A 142 -17.76 -4.10 3.84
C PHE A 142 -18.91 -3.91 4.84
N ASN A 143 -19.35 -4.98 5.51
CA ASN A 143 -20.41 -4.94 6.51
C ASN A 143 -20.02 -4.17 7.78
N LEU A 144 -18.73 -4.12 8.11
CA LEU A 144 -18.19 -3.38 9.26
C LEU A 144 -18.01 -1.87 8.99
N VAL A 145 -18.02 -1.43 7.74
CA VAL A 145 -17.92 0.01 7.42
C VAL A 145 -19.23 0.71 7.77
N VAL A 146 -19.18 1.65 8.73
CA VAL A 146 -20.37 2.40 9.18
C VAL A 146 -20.77 3.46 8.15
N ASP A 147 -19.85 4.35 7.79
CA ASP A 147 -20.09 5.50 6.91
C ASP A 147 -19.59 5.25 5.48
N ARG A 148 -20.22 4.29 4.78
CA ARG A 148 -19.82 3.90 3.41
C ARG A 148 -19.97 5.07 2.43
N ASP A 149 -18.89 5.36 1.70
CA ASP A 149 -18.85 6.36 0.63
C ASP A 149 -18.87 5.71 -0.76
N THR A 150 -18.88 6.53 -1.82
CA THR A 150 -18.86 6.08 -3.22
C THR A 150 -17.71 5.12 -3.49
N ILE A 151 -16.54 5.37 -2.89
CA ILE A 151 -15.32 4.56 -3.08
C ILE A 151 -15.51 3.17 -2.46
N THR A 152 -16.11 3.09 -1.26
CA THR A 152 -16.36 1.83 -0.55
C THR A 152 -17.35 0.93 -1.30
N TYR A 153 -18.45 1.49 -1.81
CA TYR A 153 -19.38 0.75 -2.66
C TYR A 153 -18.70 0.28 -3.96
N THR A 154 -17.96 1.16 -4.61
CA THR A 154 -17.24 0.83 -5.86
C THR A 154 -16.24 -0.32 -5.64
N ALA A 155 -15.51 -0.32 -4.52
CA ALA A 155 -14.60 -1.40 -4.17
C ALA A 155 -15.32 -2.76 -4.04
N MET A 156 -16.47 -2.79 -3.37
CA MET A 156 -17.24 -4.03 -3.18
C MET A 156 -17.92 -4.50 -4.49
N ILE A 157 -18.43 -3.57 -5.30
CA ILE A 157 -18.98 -3.87 -6.64
C ILE A 157 -17.89 -4.48 -7.53
N ASN A 158 -16.68 -3.91 -7.52
CA ASN A 158 -15.53 -4.46 -8.24
C ASN A 158 -15.13 -5.84 -7.69
N ALA A 159 -15.15 -6.03 -6.38
CA ALA A 159 -14.89 -7.34 -5.77
C ALA A 159 -15.87 -8.39 -6.28
N PHE A 160 -17.17 -8.08 -6.34
CA PHE A 160 -18.17 -8.97 -6.94
C PHE A 160 -17.88 -9.26 -8.42
N ALA A 161 -17.62 -8.22 -9.21
CA ALA A 161 -17.35 -8.37 -10.64
C ALA A 161 -16.13 -9.27 -10.92
N LEU A 162 -15.03 -9.06 -10.20
CA LEU A 162 -13.80 -9.85 -10.33
C LEU A 162 -14.00 -11.33 -9.94
N ASN A 163 -14.98 -11.62 -9.08
CA ASN A 163 -15.29 -12.98 -8.61
C ASN A 163 -16.47 -13.62 -9.37
N GLY A 164 -16.87 -13.08 -10.52
CA GLY A 164 -17.94 -13.64 -11.35
C GLY A 164 -19.35 -13.45 -10.78
N MET A 165 -19.52 -12.59 -9.77
CA MET A 165 -20.78 -12.36 -9.06
C MET A 165 -21.53 -11.14 -9.61
N GLY A 166 -21.68 -11.08 -10.94
CA GLY A 166 -22.24 -9.91 -11.64
C GLY A 166 -23.63 -9.49 -11.17
N THR A 167 -24.49 -10.45 -10.81
CA THR A 167 -25.83 -10.15 -10.27
C THR A 167 -25.75 -9.36 -8.98
N GLN A 168 -24.90 -9.79 -8.03
CA GLN A 168 -24.70 -9.09 -6.76
C GLN A 168 -24.04 -7.72 -6.94
N ALA A 169 -23.17 -7.57 -7.94
CA ALA A 169 -22.60 -6.27 -8.30
C ALA A 169 -23.69 -5.27 -8.72
N VAL A 170 -24.63 -5.70 -9.58
CA VAL A 170 -25.76 -4.88 -10.04
C VAL A 170 -26.76 -4.59 -8.93
N GLU A 171 -27.07 -5.58 -8.08
CA GLU A 171 -27.93 -5.42 -6.92
C GLU A 171 -27.35 -4.39 -5.95
N LEU A 172 -26.07 -4.51 -5.60
CA LEU A 172 -25.42 -3.57 -4.70
C LEU A 172 -25.38 -2.14 -5.27
N TYR A 173 -25.16 -1.99 -6.58
CA TYR A 173 -25.26 -0.67 -7.24
C TYR A 173 -26.68 -0.08 -7.14
N ARG A 174 -27.72 -0.91 -7.23
CA ARG A 174 -29.12 -0.49 -7.06
C ARG A 174 -29.53 -0.23 -5.62
N GLU A 175 -28.81 -0.75 -4.64
CA GLU A 175 -29.04 -0.47 -3.21
C GLU A 175 -28.26 0.76 -2.72
N MET A 176 -27.18 1.12 -3.41
CA MET A 176 -26.35 2.27 -3.09
C MET A 176 -27.19 3.55 -2.93
N PRO A 177 -27.01 4.38 -1.89
CA PRO A 177 -27.76 5.62 -1.72
C PRO A 177 -27.66 6.53 -2.95
N ASN A 178 -28.78 7.14 -3.38
CA ASN A 178 -28.83 7.96 -4.60
C ASN A 178 -27.81 9.11 -4.62
N ASN A 179 -27.47 9.67 -3.46
CA ASN A 179 -26.47 10.75 -3.33
C ASN A 179 -25.02 10.28 -3.48
N LEU A 180 -24.77 8.97 -3.53
CA LEU A 180 -23.44 8.38 -3.70
C LEU A 180 -23.25 7.76 -5.10
N ARG A 181 -24.34 7.54 -5.85
CA ARG A 181 -24.35 6.90 -7.18
C ARG A 181 -23.78 7.78 -8.29
#